data_AF-A0AAU9NQH6-F1
#
_entry.id   AF-A0AAU9NQH6-F1
#
_cell.length_a   1.000
_cell.length_b   1.000
_cell.length_c   1.000
_cell.angle_alpha   90.00
_cell.angle_beta   90.00
_cell.angle_gamma   90.00
#
_symmetry.space_group_name_H-M   'P 1'
#
loop_
_entity.id
_entity.type
_entity.pdbx_description
1 polymer ?
#
loop_
_entity_poly.entity_id
_entity_poly.type
_entity_poly.pdbx_seq_one_letter_code
_entity_poly.pdbx_strand_id
1 'polypeptide(L)'
;MFGKRFRVTTISRDLNYLFKKTMAESWFFKLTKGDVDAGFIPFGQNFLNLLWICLLYKFGRVYMDIDVMFLKSFLKLKNSIGAQTLDLSSKILSRLNNAVMVFDKMQPLVYKFIEEFTLIFNGNKWGHNGRYLVSRLVSRLEGRLGYNFMILPPSTFYPVNWNRVRNLFHGAKNERDAKW
;
A
#
# COMPACT_ATOMS: atom_id res chain seq x y z
N MET A 1 25.22 13.26 -21.23
CA MET A 1 24.14 14.21 -20.86
C MET A 1 23.57 13.83 -19.49
N PHE A 2 24.10 14.39 -18.40
CA PHE A 2 23.52 14.25 -17.06
C PHE A 2 22.67 15.49 -16.79
N GLY A 3 21.35 15.38 -16.93
CA GLY A 3 20.51 16.57 -16.94
C GLY A 3 19.01 16.31 -16.75
N LYS A 4 18.64 15.53 -15.72
CA LYS A 4 17.29 15.61 -15.16
C LYS A 4 17.41 16.03 -13.71
N ARG A 5 17.13 17.31 -13.43
CA ARG A 5 16.95 17.78 -12.05
C ARG A 5 15.66 17.16 -11.52
N PHE A 6 15.80 16.18 -10.63
CA PHE A 6 14.65 15.64 -9.90
C PHE A 6 14.12 16.73 -8.97
N ARG A 7 12.81 17.01 -9.04
CA ARG A 7 12.14 17.95 -8.14
C ARG A 7 11.63 17.14 -6.95
N VAL A 8 12.24 17.37 -5.78
CA VAL A 8 11.78 16.82 -4.51
C VAL A 8 11.15 17.96 -3.74
N THR A 9 9.91 17.75 -3.28
CA THR A 9 9.20 18.70 -2.43
C THR A 9 8.93 18.01 -1.10
N THR A 10 9.36 18.64 -0.01
CA THR A 10 8.94 18.24 1.34
C THR A 10 7.63 18.94 1.65
N ILE A 11 6.67 18.18 2.18
CA ILE A 11 5.35 18.70 2.54
C ILE A 11 5.13 18.41 4.02
N SER A 12 4.78 19.44 4.80
CA SER A 12 4.40 19.26 6.19
C SER A 12 3.11 18.44 6.29
N ARG A 13 3.02 17.59 7.30
CA ARG A 13 1.85 16.73 7.54
C ARG A 13 0.71 17.56 8.14
N ASP A 14 -0.03 18.27 7.31
CA ASP A 14 -1.28 18.92 7.71
C ASP A 14 -2.37 17.84 7.89
N LEU A 15 -2.43 17.28 9.09
CA LEU A 15 -3.38 16.23 9.45
C LEU A 15 -4.83 16.72 9.35
N ASN A 16 -5.09 18.00 9.63
CA ASN A 16 -6.42 18.57 9.51
C ASN A 16 -6.86 18.53 8.05
N TYR A 17 -6.01 18.98 7.11
CA TYR A 17 -6.32 18.89 5.68
C TYR A 17 -6.48 17.44 5.20
N LEU A 18 -5.57 16.54 5.63
CA LEU A 18 -5.57 15.14 5.19
C LEU A 18 -6.81 14.38 5.66
N PHE A 19 -7.25 14.62 6.89
CA PHE A 19 -8.37 13.89 7.47
C PHE A 19 -9.73 14.53 7.19
N LYS A 20 -9.76 15.83 6.89
CA LYS A 20 -11.00 16.58 6.63
C LYS A 20 -11.95 15.85 5.68
N LYS A 21 -13.23 15.74 6.06
CA LYS A 21 -14.27 15.05 5.27
C LYS A 21 -13.98 13.56 5.04
N THR A 22 -13.32 12.91 5.99
CA THR A 22 -13.15 11.45 6.01
C THR A 22 -13.38 10.93 7.43
N MET A 23 -13.61 9.63 7.59
CA MET A 23 -13.75 9.03 8.93
C MET A 23 -12.47 9.12 9.78
N ALA A 24 -11.31 9.37 9.16
CA ALA A 24 -10.04 9.57 9.87
C ALA A 24 -10.10 10.76 10.82
N GLU A 25 -10.89 11.79 10.52
CA GLU A 25 -11.02 13.00 11.33
C GLU A 25 -11.62 12.67 12.70
N SER A 26 -12.76 11.98 12.71
CA SER A 26 -13.41 11.53 13.95
C SER A 26 -12.56 10.49 14.70
N TRP A 27 -11.95 9.55 13.97
CA TRP A 27 -11.08 8.54 14.58
C TRP A 27 -9.86 9.17 15.27
N PHE A 28 -9.20 10.13 14.61
CA PHE A 28 -8.04 10.81 15.18
C PHE A 28 -8.42 11.66 16.39
N PHE A 29 -9.57 12.34 16.35
CA PHE A 29 -10.09 13.06 17.51
C PHE A 29 -10.30 12.11 18.70
N LYS A 30 -10.99 10.98 18.51
CA LYS A 30 -11.20 9.96 19.56
C LYS A 30 -9.89 9.41 20.10
N LEU A 31 -8.93 9.13 19.22
CA LEU A 31 -7.58 8.71 19.61
C LEU A 31 -6.90 9.74 20.52
N THR A 32 -6.93 11.03 20.17
CA THR A 32 -6.33 12.08 21.00
C THR A 32 -7.02 12.28 22.34
N LYS A 33 -8.29 11.84 22.48
CA LYS A 33 -9.04 11.83 23.73
C LYS A 33 -8.77 10.60 24.59
N GLY A 34 -8.12 9.58 24.05
CA GLY A 34 -7.91 8.30 24.72
C GLY A 34 -9.06 7.31 24.55
N ASP A 35 -10.02 7.59 23.67
CA ASP A 35 -11.19 6.73 23.42
C ASP A 35 -10.88 5.56 22.47
N VAL A 36 -9.69 5.55 21.87
CA VAL A 36 -9.20 4.48 20.99
C VAL A 36 -7.93 3.90 21.60
N ASP A 37 -7.95 2.60 21.87
CA ASP A 37 -6.76 1.86 22.28
C ASP A 37 -5.74 1.82 21.13
N ALA A 38 -4.59 2.47 21.32
CA ALA A 38 -3.49 2.47 20.36
C ALA A 38 -2.80 1.10 20.24
N GLY A 39 -2.99 0.22 21.24
CA GLY A 39 -2.43 -1.11 21.36
C GLY A 39 -0.91 -1.15 21.56
N PHE A 40 -0.34 -2.36 21.56
CA PHE A 40 1.09 -2.58 21.81
C PHE A 40 1.97 -2.50 20.56
N ILE A 41 1.40 -2.60 19.35
CA ILE A 41 2.17 -2.39 18.12
C ILE A 41 2.52 -0.90 18.03
N PRO A 42 3.78 -0.54 17.68
CA PRO A 42 4.22 0.85 17.67
C PRO A 42 3.23 1.77 16.94
N PHE A 43 2.72 2.77 17.66
CA PHE A 43 1.70 3.69 17.16
C PHE A 43 2.11 4.32 15.82
N GLY A 44 3.37 4.75 15.71
CA GLY A 44 3.90 5.33 14.47
C GLY A 44 3.70 4.44 13.24
N GLN A 45 3.84 3.12 13.38
CA GLN A 45 3.64 2.18 12.28
C GLN A 45 2.17 2.14 11.84
N ASN A 46 1.25 2.06 12.81
CA ASN A 46 -0.18 2.05 12.53
C ASN A 46 -0.67 3.40 11.97
N PHE A 47 -0.17 4.50 12.54
CA PHE A 47 -0.50 5.85 12.10
C PHE A 47 0.00 6.13 10.68
N LEU A 48 1.22 5.69 10.34
CA LEU A 48 1.74 5.79 8.98
C LEU A 48 0.85 5.06 7.97
N ASN A 49 0.24 3.94 8.36
CA ASN A 49 -0.71 3.24 7.49
C ASN A 49 -1.90 4.12 7.11
N LEU A 50 -2.52 4.79 8.08
CA LEU A 50 -3.62 5.72 7.81
C LEU A 50 -3.15 6.93 6.99
N LEU A 51 -1.96 7.45 7.30
CA LEU A 51 -1.44 8.66 6.68
C LEU A 51 -1.24 8.48 5.17
N TRP A 52 -0.62 7.39 4.73
CA TRP A 52 -0.43 7.17 3.30
C TRP A 52 -1.74 6.91 2.56
N ILE A 53 -2.71 6.24 3.19
CA ILE A 53 -4.05 6.06 2.61
C ILE A 53 -4.69 7.43 2.37
N CYS A 54 -4.63 8.32 3.36
CA CYS A 54 -5.19 9.66 3.26
C CYS A 54 -4.46 10.52 2.21
N LEU A 55 -3.12 10.44 2.15
CA LEU A 55 -2.33 11.11 1.12
C LEU A 55 -2.76 10.64 -0.28
N LEU A 56 -2.83 9.33 -0.49
CA LEU A 56 -3.23 8.75 -1.76
C LEU A 56 -4.67 9.14 -2.13
N TYR A 57 -5.58 9.19 -1.15
CA TYR A 57 -6.95 9.67 -1.38
C TYR A 57 -7.01 11.15 -1.78
N LYS A 58 -6.24 12.02 -1.11
CA LYS A 58 -6.27 13.48 -1.33
C LYS A 58 -5.53 13.93 -2.58
N PHE A 59 -4.44 13.26 -2.92
CA PHE A 59 -3.54 13.67 -4.01
C PHE A 59 -3.56 12.72 -5.21
N GLY A 60 -3.97 11.47 -5.03
CA GLY A 60 -3.93 10.43 -6.05
C GLY A 60 -2.50 10.10 -6.49
N ARG A 61 -2.37 9.62 -7.73
CA ARG A 61 -1.13 9.21 -8.39
C ARG A 61 -0.54 7.95 -7.77
N VAL A 62 0.70 8.01 -7.30
CA VAL A 62 1.47 6.84 -6.87
C VAL A 62 1.88 7.03 -5.41
N TYR A 63 1.55 6.05 -4.59
CA TYR A 63 2.20 5.82 -3.31
C TYR A 63 3.25 4.72 -3.46
N MET A 64 4.41 4.89 -2.84
CA MET A 64 5.51 3.94 -2.89
C MET A 64 6.36 4.03 -1.63
N ASP A 65 6.74 2.88 -1.06
CA ASP A 65 7.71 2.82 0.03
C ASP A 65 9.11 3.24 -0.46
N ILE A 66 9.91 3.85 0.41
CA ILE A 66 11.20 4.45 0.03
C ILE A 66 12.28 3.42 -0.33
N ASP A 67 12.07 2.16 0.03
CA ASP A 67 12.95 1.02 -0.27
C ASP A 67 12.53 0.28 -1.55
N VAL A 68 11.54 0.79 -2.29
CA VAL A 68 11.14 0.26 -3.60
C VAL A 68 11.92 0.96 -4.71
N MET A 69 12.64 0.15 -5.49
CA MET A 69 13.26 0.57 -6.74
C MET A 69 12.34 0.23 -7.92
N PHE A 70 12.05 1.21 -8.78
CA PHE A 70 11.25 1.00 -9.98
C PHE A 70 12.13 1.05 -11.23
N LEU A 71 11.95 0.05 -12.10
CA LEU A 71 12.70 -0.06 -13.36
C LEU A 71 11.95 0.52 -14.56
N LYS A 72 10.62 0.64 -14.44
CA LYS A 72 9.72 1.11 -15.50
C LYS A 72 8.83 2.23 -14.99
N SER A 73 8.37 3.07 -15.90
CA SER A 73 7.47 4.18 -15.57
C SER A 73 6.07 3.70 -15.16
N PHE A 74 5.48 4.36 -14.16
CA PHE A 74 4.10 4.13 -13.72
C PHE A 74 3.03 4.78 -14.62
N LEU A 75 3.41 5.55 -15.66
CA LEU A 75 2.48 6.35 -16.47
C LEU A 75 1.34 5.54 -17.12
N LYS A 76 1.55 4.24 -17.36
CA LYS A 76 0.55 3.35 -17.96
C LYS A 76 -0.35 2.67 -16.93
N LEU A 77 -0.09 2.84 -15.64
CA LEU A 77 -0.87 2.23 -14.57
C LEU A 77 -1.94 3.21 -14.09
N LYS A 78 -3.12 2.67 -13.78
CA LYS A 78 -4.25 3.44 -13.28
C LYS A 78 -5.10 2.57 -12.37
N ASN A 79 -5.48 3.10 -11.21
CA ASN A 79 -6.32 2.41 -10.22
C ASN A 79 -5.88 0.96 -10.01
N SER A 80 -4.59 0.76 -9.73
CA SER A 80 -3.93 -0.53 -9.69
C SER A 80 -3.24 -0.78 -8.35
N ILE A 81 -3.23 -2.04 -7.94
CA ILE A 81 -2.55 -2.50 -6.72
C ILE A 81 -1.76 -3.78 -6.96
N GLY A 82 -0.61 -3.91 -6.30
CA GLY A 82 0.26 -5.07 -6.43
C GLY A 82 -0.15 -6.27 -5.58
N ALA A 83 -0.26 -7.44 -6.18
CA ALA A 83 -0.28 -8.70 -5.45
C ALA A 83 1.13 -9.07 -4.97
N GLN A 84 1.28 -9.44 -3.70
CA GLN A 84 2.56 -9.92 -3.16
C GLN A 84 2.78 -11.39 -3.52
N THR A 85 1.72 -12.19 -3.34
CA THR A 85 1.75 -13.63 -3.59
C THR A 85 0.49 -14.02 -4.33
N LEU A 86 0.67 -14.76 -5.42
CA LEU A 86 -0.41 -15.52 -6.04
C LEU A 86 -0.33 -16.93 -5.50
N ASP A 87 -1.42 -17.42 -4.91
CA ASP A 87 -1.54 -18.84 -4.69
C ASP A 87 -1.99 -19.49 -6.00
N LEU A 88 -1.03 -20.13 -6.67
CA LEU A 88 -1.23 -20.79 -7.96
C LEU A 88 -2.16 -22.00 -7.85
N SER A 89 -2.35 -22.57 -6.65
CA SER A 89 -3.17 -23.76 -6.43
C SER A 89 -4.65 -23.44 -6.28
N SER A 90 -4.98 -22.35 -5.60
CA SER A 90 -6.37 -21.96 -5.31
C SER A 90 -6.93 -20.91 -6.27
N LYS A 91 -6.10 -20.27 -7.10
CA LYS A 91 -6.44 -19.05 -7.87
C LYS A 91 -6.95 -17.90 -6.99
N ILE A 92 -6.80 -18.01 -5.67
CA ILE A 92 -7.18 -16.97 -4.72
C ILE A 92 -5.98 -16.05 -4.54
N LEU A 93 -6.19 -14.76 -4.78
CA LEU A 93 -5.26 -13.70 -4.46
C LEU A 93 -5.08 -13.61 -2.94
N SER A 94 -4.11 -14.36 -2.42
CA SER A 94 -4.03 -14.55 -0.96
C SER A 94 -3.47 -13.33 -0.23
N ARG A 95 -2.58 -12.53 -0.86
CA ARG A 95 -1.96 -11.36 -0.22
C ARG A 95 -1.64 -10.23 -1.19
N LEU A 96 -2.18 -9.06 -0.92
CA LEU A 96 -1.76 -7.79 -1.53
C LEU A 96 -0.72 -7.11 -0.64
N ASN A 97 0.16 -6.35 -1.28
CA ASN A 97 1.12 -5.48 -0.59
C ASN A 97 0.73 -4.02 -0.83
N ASN A 98 0.89 -3.21 0.21
CA ASN A 98 0.66 -1.77 0.20
C ASN A 98 1.93 -0.97 -0.10
N ALA A 99 3.05 -1.61 -0.45
CA ALA A 99 4.31 -0.92 -0.76
C ALA A 99 4.28 -0.12 -2.07
N VAL A 100 3.36 -0.44 -3.01
CA VAL A 100 3.12 0.33 -4.23
C VAL A 100 1.63 0.34 -4.56
N MET A 101 1.05 1.53 -4.71
CA MET A 101 -0.35 1.70 -5.11
C MET A 101 -0.50 2.87 -6.06
N VAL A 102 -1.32 2.69 -7.10
CA VAL A 102 -1.56 3.71 -8.11
C VAL A 102 -3.04 4.00 -8.20
N PHE A 103 -3.51 5.16 -7.76
CA PHE A 103 -4.94 5.48 -7.76
C PHE A 103 -5.20 6.92 -8.15
N ASP A 104 -6.31 7.16 -8.81
CA ASP A 104 -6.80 8.52 -9.03
C ASP A 104 -7.15 9.19 -7.69
N LYS A 105 -7.17 10.52 -7.70
CA LYS A 105 -7.60 11.30 -6.54
C LYS A 105 -9.06 10.97 -6.21
N MET A 106 -9.37 10.90 -4.92
CA MET A 106 -10.70 10.58 -4.38
C MET A 106 -11.28 9.23 -4.83
N GLN A 107 -10.44 8.26 -5.16
CA GLN A 107 -10.92 6.97 -5.64
C GLN A 107 -11.72 6.21 -4.54
N PRO A 108 -12.88 5.59 -4.87
CA PRO A 108 -13.79 4.98 -3.88
C PRO A 108 -13.21 3.83 -3.05
N LEU A 109 -12.39 2.95 -3.64
CA LEU A 109 -11.69 1.88 -2.93
C LEU A 109 -10.72 2.47 -1.89
N VAL A 110 -9.99 3.54 -2.22
CA VAL A 110 -9.07 4.19 -1.28
C VAL A 110 -9.84 4.81 -0.11
N TYR A 111 -11.00 5.41 -0.36
CA TYR A 111 -11.87 5.89 0.73
C TYR A 111 -12.32 4.74 1.64
N LYS A 112 -12.70 3.59 1.06
CA LYS A 112 -13.07 2.40 1.84
C LYS A 112 -11.91 1.84 2.66
N PHE A 113 -10.65 2.01 2.25
CA PHE A 113 -9.50 1.70 3.11
C PHE A 113 -9.45 2.59 4.36
N ILE A 114 -9.77 3.88 4.24
CA ILE A 114 -9.88 4.80 5.39
C ILE A 114 -10.98 4.33 6.33
N GLU A 115 -12.17 4.04 5.79
CA GLU A 115 -13.31 3.56 6.58
C GLU A 115 -12.97 2.26 7.32
N GLU A 116 -12.45 1.26 6.62
CA GLU A 116 -12.05 -0.03 7.20
C GLU A 116 -10.96 0.16 8.28
N PHE A 117 -9.99 1.07 8.07
CA PHE A 117 -8.96 1.35 9.08
C PHE A 117 -9.59 1.89 10.36
N THR A 118 -10.49 2.87 10.22
CA THR A 118 -11.05 3.59 11.36
C THR A 118 -12.11 2.81 12.13
N LEU A 119 -12.89 1.96 11.44
CA LEU A 119 -13.99 1.20 12.03
C LEU A 119 -13.52 -0.01 12.84
N ILE A 120 -12.47 -0.68 12.37
CA ILE A 120 -11.99 -1.93 12.97
C ILE A 120 -10.50 -1.86 13.29
N PHE A 121 -10.02 -0.66 13.64
CA PHE A 121 -8.66 -0.45 14.10
C PHE A 121 -8.32 -1.44 15.21
N ASN A 122 -7.17 -2.10 15.09
CA ASN A 122 -6.66 -2.97 16.15
C ASN A 122 -5.15 -2.78 16.29
N GLY A 123 -4.76 -1.98 17.27
CA GLY A 123 -3.36 -1.71 17.62
C GLY A 123 -2.61 -2.91 18.18
N ASN A 124 -3.31 -4.00 18.52
CA ASN A 124 -2.75 -5.20 19.13
C ASN A 124 -2.45 -6.31 18.10
N LYS A 125 -2.68 -6.06 16.80
CA LYS A 125 -2.50 -7.06 15.74
C LYS A 125 -1.63 -6.54 14.60
N TRP A 126 -0.40 -7.03 14.53
CA TRP A 126 0.54 -6.62 13.49
C TRP A 126 -0.01 -6.91 12.07
N GLY A 127 0.13 -5.92 11.18
CA GLY A 127 -0.35 -5.98 9.80
C GLY A 127 -1.86 -5.82 9.61
N HIS A 128 -2.67 -5.87 10.68
CA HIS A 128 -4.14 -5.80 10.61
C HIS A 128 -4.64 -4.51 9.97
N ASN A 129 -4.02 -3.39 10.31
CA ASN A 129 -4.37 -2.04 9.85
C ASN A 129 -3.63 -1.62 8.55
N GLY A 130 -2.85 -2.52 7.95
CA GLY A 130 -2.04 -2.24 6.76
C GLY A 130 -2.29 -3.27 5.65
N ARG A 131 -1.28 -4.07 5.32
CA ARG A 131 -1.38 -5.09 4.25
C ARG A 131 -2.58 -6.03 4.35
N TYR A 132 -2.99 -6.44 5.56
CA TYR A 132 -4.13 -7.34 5.72
C TYR A 132 -5.46 -6.61 5.55
N LEU A 133 -5.54 -5.33 5.94
CA LEU A 133 -6.69 -4.47 5.63
C LEU A 133 -6.93 -4.40 4.13
N VAL A 134 -5.87 -4.08 3.38
CA VAL A 134 -5.92 -3.97 1.93
C VAL A 134 -6.37 -5.29 1.29
N SER A 135 -5.76 -6.41 1.69
CA SER A 135 -6.10 -7.74 1.16
C SER A 135 -7.56 -8.12 1.45
N ARG A 136 -8.03 -7.92 2.69
CA ARG A 136 -9.42 -8.23 3.07
C ARG A 136 -10.44 -7.39 2.30
N LEU A 137 -10.18 -6.10 2.14
CA LEU A 137 -11.14 -5.21 1.52
C LEU A 137 -11.19 -5.41 0.01
N VAL A 138 -10.04 -5.57 -0.65
CA VAL A 138 -9.99 -5.85 -2.09
C VAL A 138 -10.70 -7.17 -2.41
N SER A 139 -10.42 -8.25 -1.68
CA SER A 139 -11.12 -9.53 -1.88
C SER A 139 -12.64 -9.41 -1.69
N ARG A 140 -13.11 -8.51 -0.82
CA ARG A 140 -14.55 -8.27 -0.59
C ARG A 140 -15.19 -7.45 -1.72
N LEU A 141 -14.45 -6.54 -2.35
CA LEU A 141 -14.96 -5.55 -3.30
C LEU A 141 -14.64 -5.88 -4.77
N GLU A 142 -13.77 -6.84 -5.03
CA GLU A 142 -13.45 -7.32 -6.37
C GLU A 142 -14.73 -7.77 -7.10
N GLY A 143 -14.91 -7.31 -8.33
CA GLY A 143 -16.09 -7.58 -9.15
C GLY A 143 -17.37 -6.85 -8.76
N ARG A 144 -17.37 -6.04 -7.68
CA ARG A 144 -18.56 -5.25 -7.29
C ARG A 144 -18.69 -3.98 -8.11
N LEU A 145 -19.93 -3.65 -8.49
CA LEU A 145 -20.28 -2.40 -9.15
C LEU A 145 -19.83 -1.19 -8.29
N GLY A 146 -19.26 -0.17 -8.96
CA GLY A 146 -18.76 1.04 -8.31
C GLY A 146 -17.28 0.99 -7.87
N TYR A 147 -16.62 -0.17 -7.94
CA TYR A 147 -15.20 -0.32 -7.62
C TYR A 147 -14.42 -0.81 -8.85
N ASN A 148 -13.83 0.12 -9.60
CA ASN A 148 -12.96 -0.20 -10.72
C ASN A 148 -11.49 -0.09 -10.30
N PHE A 149 -10.81 -1.24 -10.26
CA PHE A 149 -9.38 -1.33 -10.01
C PHE A 149 -8.80 -2.61 -10.61
N MET A 150 -7.49 -2.60 -10.87
CA MET A 150 -6.75 -3.74 -11.40
C MET A 150 -5.79 -4.28 -10.36
N ILE A 151 -5.78 -5.60 -10.19
CA ILE A 151 -4.78 -6.27 -9.37
C ILE A 151 -3.65 -6.70 -10.30
N LEU A 152 -2.47 -6.14 -10.08
CA LEU A 152 -1.28 -6.43 -10.86
C LEU A 152 -0.54 -7.65 -10.28
N PRO A 153 -0.03 -8.55 -11.14
CA PRO A 153 0.66 -9.74 -10.67
C PRO A 153 1.96 -9.40 -9.94
N PRO A 154 2.47 -10.29 -9.07
CA PRO A 154 3.71 -10.08 -8.33
C PRO A 154 4.89 -9.70 -9.22
N SER A 155 4.99 -10.23 -10.44
CA SER A 155 6.05 -9.87 -11.41
C SER A 155 6.12 -8.37 -11.75
N THR A 156 5.07 -7.61 -11.47
CA THR A 156 5.02 -6.16 -11.72
C THR A 156 5.88 -5.37 -10.72
N PHE A 157 5.78 -5.70 -9.43
CA PHE A 157 6.42 -4.93 -8.34
C PHE A 157 7.32 -5.77 -7.43
N TYR A 158 7.12 -7.09 -7.40
CA TYR A 158 7.82 -8.06 -6.57
C TYR A 158 8.34 -9.23 -7.44
N PRO A 159 9.13 -8.97 -8.51
CA PRO A 159 9.59 -10.01 -9.43
C PRO A 159 10.51 -11.03 -8.77
N VAL A 160 11.20 -10.64 -7.70
CA VAL A 160 12.00 -11.54 -6.87
C VAL A 160 11.34 -11.70 -5.51
N ASN A 161 11.03 -12.94 -5.15
CA ASN A 161 10.52 -13.24 -3.82
C ASN A 161 11.59 -12.91 -2.77
N TRP A 162 11.20 -12.23 -1.68
CA TRP A 162 12.11 -11.83 -0.62
C TRP A 162 12.95 -12.99 -0.05
N ASN A 163 12.39 -14.22 -0.01
CA ASN A 163 13.12 -15.43 0.41
C ASN A 163 14.28 -15.81 -0.52
N ARG A 164 14.27 -15.32 -1.75
CA ARG A 164 15.26 -15.61 -2.80
C ARG A 164 16.15 -14.41 -3.12
N VAL A 165 16.00 -13.29 -2.40
CA VAL A 165 16.73 -12.04 -2.70
C VAL A 165 18.24 -12.23 -2.61
N ARG A 166 18.72 -13.13 -1.72
CA ARG A 166 20.16 -13.44 -1.56
C ARG A 166 20.80 -13.94 -2.84
N ASN A 167 20.05 -14.60 -3.72
CA ASN A 167 20.57 -15.12 -4.99
C ASN A 167 21.04 -14.01 -5.93
N LEU A 168 20.49 -12.78 -5.80
CA LEU A 168 20.93 -11.62 -6.59
C LEU A 168 22.33 -11.11 -6.21
N PHE A 169 22.81 -11.46 -5.01
CA PHE A 169 24.10 -11.00 -4.48
C PHE A 169 25.19 -12.08 -4.54
N HIS A 170 24.88 -13.23 -5.12
CA HIS A 170 25.85 -14.30 -5.38
C HIS A 170 26.16 -14.35 -6.88
N GLY A 171 27.43 -14.46 -7.24
CA GLY A 171 27.81 -14.77 -8.61
C GLY A 171 27.22 -16.11 -9.03
N ALA A 172 26.81 -16.23 -10.30
CA ALA A 172 26.26 -17.47 -10.84
C ALA A 172 27.26 -18.61 -10.60
N LYS A 173 26.83 -19.67 -9.89
CA LYS A 173 27.68 -20.83 -9.60
C LYS A 173 27.52 -21.94 -10.64
N ASN A 174 26.46 -21.87 -11.46
CA ASN A 174 26.16 -22.83 -12.51
C ASN A 174 25.28 -22.20 -13.61
N GLU A 175 25.07 -22.91 -14.72
CA GLU A 175 24.26 -22.44 -15.85
C GLU A 175 22.79 -22.13 -15.47
N ARG A 176 22.25 -22.79 -14.43
CA ARG A 176 20.90 -22.48 -13.95
C ARG A 176 20.86 -21.14 -13.22
N ASP A 177 21.93 -20.77 -12.53
CA ASP A 177 22.07 -19.45 -11.89
C ASP A 177 22.32 -18.34 -12.92
N ALA A 178 22.95 -18.66 -14.06
CA ALA A 178 23.24 -17.70 -15.14
C ALA A 178 22.06 -17.43 -16.08
N LYS A 179 21.02 -18.27 -16.06
CA LYS A 179 19.79 -18.12 -16.87
C LYS A 179 18.70 -17.27 -16.20
N TRP A 180 19.03 -16.61 -15.08
CA TRP A 180 18.16 -15.65 -14.39
C TRP A 180 18.36 -14.23 -14.89
#